data_AF-S7U6E6-F1
#
_entry.id   AF-S7U6E6-F1
#
_cell.length_a   1.000
_cell.length_b   1.000
_cell.length_c   1.000
_cell.angle_alpha   90.00
_cell.angle_beta   90.00
_cell.angle_gamma   90.00
#
_symmetry.space_group_name_H-M   'P 1'
#
loop_
_entity.id
_entity.type
_entity.pdbx_description
1 polymer ?
#
loop_
_entity_poly.entity_id
_entity_poly.type
_entity_poly.pdbx_seq_one_letter_code
_entity_poly.pdbx_strand_id
1 'polypeptide(L)'
;MGDKKKETKEKPLEKMTSKELRELAMSTDGITGAHGMNKEELISEIRKARGIEEPARKKTDTGVRELKKKIRELKAKRESAQASQDERMAGIYRKRMIRLKKKTRRVA
;
A
#
# COMPACT_ATOMS: atom_id res chain seq x y z
N MET A 1 3.13 -20.03 38.30
CA MET A 1 2.07 -19.74 37.30
C MET A 1 2.24 -18.31 36.83
N GLY A 2 2.61 -18.12 35.56
CA GLY A 2 2.43 -16.83 34.88
C GLY A 2 3.66 -15.96 34.63
N ASP A 3 4.77 -16.50 34.15
CA ASP A 3 5.86 -15.68 33.60
C ASP A 3 5.46 -15.07 32.27
N LYS A 4 5.18 -13.77 32.31
CA LYS A 4 5.02 -12.87 31.16
C LYS A 4 6.26 -12.95 30.25
N LYS A 5 6.19 -13.69 29.14
CA LYS A 5 7.19 -13.61 28.06
C LYS A 5 6.86 -12.46 27.10
N LYS A 6 7.36 -11.31 27.53
CA LYS A 6 7.86 -10.14 26.81
C LYS A 6 7.66 -10.11 25.30
N GLU A 7 6.87 -9.12 24.89
CA GLU A 7 6.91 -8.40 23.62
C GLU A 7 8.35 -8.23 23.11
N THR A 8 8.77 -9.05 22.15
CA THR A 8 9.90 -8.70 21.29
C THR A 8 9.38 -7.78 20.20
N LYS A 9 9.37 -6.48 20.53
CA LYS A 9 9.34 -5.38 19.55
C LYS A 9 10.63 -5.46 18.71
N GLU A 10 10.71 -6.45 17.84
CA GLU A 10 11.71 -6.46 16.79
C GLU A 10 11.40 -5.31 15.84
N LYS A 11 12.46 -4.62 15.40
CA LYS A 11 12.35 -3.54 14.42
C LYS A 11 11.45 -4.01 13.27
N PRO A 12 10.50 -3.20 12.77
CA PRO A 12 9.67 -3.62 11.65
C PRO A 12 10.59 -4.00 10.49
N LEU A 13 10.39 -5.20 9.91
CA LEU A 13 11.23 -5.76 8.84
C LEU A 13 11.46 -4.78 7.67
N GLU A 14 10.54 -3.85 7.46
CA GLU A 14 10.63 -2.76 6.47
C GLU A 14 11.80 -1.79 6.70
N LYS A 15 12.21 -1.61 7.96
CA LYS A 15 13.31 -0.73 8.37
C LYS A 15 14.66 -1.44 8.43
N MET A 16 14.68 -2.77 8.33
CA MET A 16 15.94 -3.51 8.28
C MET A 16 16.64 -3.31 6.94
N THR A 17 17.97 -3.37 6.97
CA THR A 17 18.81 -3.36 5.79
C THR A 17 18.76 -4.72 5.09
N SER A 18 19.05 -4.76 3.79
CA SER A 18 19.03 -6.02 3.03
C SER A 18 20.02 -7.06 3.55
N LYS A 19 21.06 -6.66 4.30
CA LYS A 19 22.00 -7.60 4.95
C LYS A 19 21.36 -8.28 6.16
N GLU A 20 20.75 -7.50 7.05
CA GLU A 20 20.02 -8.02 8.22
C GLU A 20 18.87 -8.94 7.79
N LEU A 21 18.15 -8.59 6.71
CA LEU A 21 17.09 -9.45 6.17
C LEU A 21 17.63 -10.77 5.60
N ARG A 22 18.83 -10.78 5.01
CA ARG A 22 19.45 -12.02 4.50
C ARG A 22 19.92 -12.94 5.62
N GLU A 23 20.52 -12.38 6.68
CA GLU A 23 20.93 -13.14 7.86
C GLU A 23 19.72 -13.74 8.60
N LEU A 24 18.64 -12.96 8.71
CA LEU A 24 17.37 -13.45 9.24
C LEU A 24 16.76 -14.54 8.36
N ALA A 25 16.85 -14.41 7.03
CA ALA A 25 16.36 -15.44 6.12
C ALA A 25 17.18 -16.74 6.19
N MET A 26 18.51 -16.65 6.35
CA MET A 26 19.38 -17.82 6.53
C MET A 26 19.18 -18.54 7.86
N SER A 27 18.78 -17.80 8.90
CA SER A 27 18.53 -18.37 10.24
C SER A 27 17.10 -18.91 10.40
N THR A 28 16.19 -18.59 9.49
CA THR A 28 14.87 -19.20 9.43
C THR A 28 14.89 -20.47 8.58
N ASP A 29 14.60 -21.61 9.20
CA ASP A 29 14.43 -22.90 8.52
C ASP A 29 13.27 -22.82 7.50
N GLY A 30 13.60 -22.86 6.21
CA GLY A 30 12.63 -22.85 5.12
C GLY A 30 12.84 -21.79 4.03
N ILE A 31 13.77 -20.84 4.20
CA ILE A 31 14.10 -19.83 3.17
C ILE A 31 15.42 -20.19 2.47
N THR A 32 15.33 -20.88 1.33
CA THR A 32 16.49 -21.17 0.47
C THR A 32 16.58 -20.12 -0.64
N GLY A 33 17.74 -19.49 -0.82
CA GLY A 33 17.97 -18.51 -1.90
C GLY A 33 17.94 -17.04 -1.49
N ALA A 34 18.10 -16.73 -0.19
CA ALA A 34 18.08 -15.38 0.36
C ALA A 34 19.02 -14.37 -0.35
N HIS A 35 20.11 -14.83 -0.96
CA HIS A 35 21.02 -13.98 -1.71
C HIS A 35 20.45 -13.46 -3.04
N GLY A 36 19.54 -14.19 -3.68
CA GLY A 36 18.94 -13.84 -4.97
C GLY A 36 17.62 -13.06 -4.87
N MET A 37 17.08 -12.91 -3.66
CA MET A 37 15.77 -12.30 -3.44
C MET A 37 15.86 -10.79 -3.25
N ASN A 38 14.87 -10.08 -3.79
CA ASN A 38 14.71 -8.64 -3.57
C ASN A 38 14.33 -8.34 -2.12
N LYS A 39 14.56 -7.10 -1.67
CA LYS A 39 14.23 -6.68 -0.29
C LYS A 39 12.77 -6.96 0.07
N GLU A 40 11.84 -6.74 -0.87
CA GLU A 40 10.41 -6.99 -0.65
C GLU A 40 10.07 -8.49 -0.55
N GLU A 41 10.75 -9.32 -1.33
CA GLU A 41 10.59 -10.77 -1.35
C GLU A 41 11.09 -11.36 -0.03
N LEU A 42 12.29 -10.96 0.41
CA LEU A 42 12.85 -11.35 1.71
C LEU A 42 11.91 -11.00 2.87
N ILE A 43 11.35 -9.79 2.89
CA ILE A 43 10.39 -9.39 3.93
C ILE A 43 9.15 -10.30 3.89
N SER A 44 8.65 -10.64 2.71
CA SER A 44 7.47 -11.51 2.57
C SER A 44 7.72 -12.94 3.02
N GLU A 45 8.88 -13.51 2.70
CA GLU A 45 9.23 -14.87 3.09
C GLU A 45 9.54 -14.99 4.58
N ILE A 46 10.25 -14.02 5.15
CA ILE A 46 10.49 -13.96 6.60
C ILE A 46 9.17 -13.78 7.36
N ARG A 47 8.22 -12.99 6.83
CA ARG A 47 6.87 -12.85 7.42
C ARG A 47 6.07 -14.15 7.35
N LYS A 48 6.12 -14.86 6.21
CA LYS A 48 5.50 -16.18 6.03
C LYS A 48 6.10 -17.22 6.97
N ALA A 49 7.42 -17.30 7.06
CA ALA A 49 8.14 -18.21 7.95
C ALA A 49 7.86 -17.94 9.44
N ARG A 50 7.61 -16.68 9.81
CA ARG A 50 7.26 -16.26 11.18
C ARG A 50 5.76 -16.31 11.49
N GLY A 51 4.92 -16.75 10.55
CA GLY A 51 3.47 -16.91 10.76
C GLY A 51 2.70 -15.60 11.02
N ILE A 52 3.26 -14.45 10.63
CA ILE A 52 2.59 -13.15 10.77
C ILE A 52 1.84 -12.88 9.46
N GLU A 53 0.51 -12.92 9.50
CA GLU A 53 -0.35 -12.55 8.37
C GLU A 53 0.03 -11.16 7.84
N GLU A 54 0.28 -11.08 6.54
CA GLU A 54 0.68 -9.84 5.89
C GLU A 54 -0.36 -8.74 6.14
N PRO A 55 0.02 -7.54 6.61
CA PRO A 55 -0.82 -6.38 6.37
C PRO A 55 -0.86 -6.20 4.86
N ALA A 56 -2.01 -6.51 4.26
CA ALA A 56 -2.24 -6.47 2.82
C ALA A 56 -1.53 -5.25 2.22
N ARG A 57 -0.57 -5.51 1.31
CA ARG A 57 0.21 -4.48 0.63
C ARG A 57 -0.76 -3.36 0.21
N LYS A 58 -0.58 -2.15 0.76
CA LYS A 58 -1.28 -0.97 0.25
C LYS A 58 -0.85 -0.83 -1.19
N LYS A 59 -1.66 -1.30 -2.14
CA LYS A 59 -1.43 -1.14 -3.58
C LYS A 59 -1.29 0.37 -3.82
N THR A 60 -0.06 0.83 -3.97
CA THR A 60 0.29 2.24 -4.20
C THR A 60 -0.14 2.66 -5.60
N ASP A 61 -0.25 1.70 -6.52
CA ASP A 61 -0.94 1.87 -7.77
C ASP A 61 -2.45 1.71 -7.57
N THR A 62 -3.08 2.85 -7.32
CA THR A 62 -4.51 3.03 -7.57
C THR A 62 -4.76 2.69 -9.04
N GLY A 63 -5.11 1.44 -9.34
CA GLY A 63 -5.23 0.96 -10.72
C GLY A 63 -6.18 1.83 -11.55
N VAL A 64 -6.04 1.80 -12.88
CA VAL A 64 -6.87 2.61 -13.81
C VAL A 64 -8.38 2.50 -13.50
N ARG A 65 -8.84 1.31 -13.06
CA ARG A 65 -10.22 1.07 -12.63
C ARG A 65 -10.62 1.90 -11.40
N GLU A 66 -9.77 1.98 -10.39
CA GLU A 66 -10.02 2.76 -9.18
C GLU A 66 -10.01 4.27 -9.45
N LEU A 67 -9.12 4.73 -10.34
CA LEU A 67 -9.12 6.12 -10.79
C LEU A 67 -10.43 6.47 -11.53
N LYS A 68 -10.95 5.56 -12.37
CA LYS A 68 -12.25 5.73 -13.03
C LYS A 68 -13.42 5.74 -12.03
N LYS A 69 -13.37 4.93 -10.95
CA LYS A 69 -14.36 4.99 -9.86
C LYS A 69 -14.37 6.37 -9.18
N LYS A 70 -13.19 6.87 -8.78
CA LYS A 70 -13.04 8.21 -8.17
C LYS A 70 -13.55 9.34 -9.08
N ILE A 71 -13.38 9.21 -10.40
CA ILE A 71 -13.92 10.18 -11.37
C ILE A 71 -15.47 10.18 -11.36
N ARG A 72 -16.11 9.00 -11.30
CA ARG A 72 -17.58 8.89 -11.23
C ARG A 72 -18.13 9.52 -9.94
N GLU A 73 -17.49 9.25 -8.80
CA GLU A 73 -17.86 9.86 -7.52
C GLU A 73 -17.75 11.39 -7.54
N LEU A 74 -16.67 11.93 -8.10
CA LEU A 74 -16.50 13.38 -8.23
C LEU A 74 -17.48 14.01 -9.21
N LYS A 75 -17.99 13.26 -10.19
CA LYS A 75 -19.05 13.73 -11.09
C LYS A 75 -20.36 13.92 -10.32
N ALA A 76 -20.77 12.92 -9.52
CA ALA A 76 -21.95 13.02 -8.67
C ALA A 76 -21.83 14.18 -7.66
N LYS A 77 -20.66 14.35 -7.02
CA LYS A 77 -20.41 15.47 -6.10
C LYS A 77 -20.44 16.84 -6.79
N ARG A 78 -20.06 16.89 -8.07
CA ARG A 78 -20.17 18.13 -8.86
C ARG A 78 -21.64 18.43 -9.16
N GLU A 79 -22.42 17.43 -9.57
CA GLU A 79 -23.85 17.60 -9.85
C GLU A 79 -24.60 18.07 -8.61
N SER A 80 -24.31 17.49 -7.43
CA SER A 80 -24.87 17.96 -6.16
C SER A 80 -24.44 19.39 -5.82
N ALA A 81 -23.17 19.75 -6.01
CA ALA A 81 -22.70 21.12 -5.79
C ALA A 81 -23.32 22.14 -6.75
N GLN A 82 -23.60 21.73 -7.99
CA GLN A 82 -24.32 22.57 -8.96
C GLN A 82 -25.78 22.76 -8.56
N ALA A 83 -26.44 21.72 -8.04
CA ALA A 83 -27.80 21.82 -7.51
C ALA A 83 -27.88 22.73 -6.28
N SER A 84 -26.87 22.70 -5.41
CA SER A 84 -26.76 23.59 -4.24
C SER A 84 -26.20 24.98 -4.56
N GLN A 85 -26.03 25.33 -5.86
CA GLN A 85 -25.42 26.59 -6.33
C GLN A 85 -24.04 26.91 -5.72
N ASP A 86 -23.31 25.91 -5.23
CA ASP A 86 -21.95 26.07 -4.73
C ASP A 86 -20.96 25.99 -5.90
N GLU A 87 -20.78 27.13 -6.57
CA GLU A 87 -19.88 27.26 -7.72
C GLU A 87 -18.42 26.98 -7.35
N ARG A 88 -18.02 27.32 -6.11
CA ARG A 88 -16.67 27.11 -5.61
C ARG A 88 -16.36 25.61 -5.55
N MET A 89 -17.24 24.83 -4.94
CA MET A 89 -17.07 23.38 -4.84
C MET A 89 -17.22 22.70 -6.20
N ALA A 90 -18.15 23.13 -7.04
CA ALA A 90 -18.28 22.64 -8.41
C ALA A 90 -16.97 22.85 -9.22
N GLY A 91 -16.32 24.00 -9.06
CA GLY A 91 -15.01 24.30 -9.67
C GLY A 91 -13.89 23.40 -9.14
N ILE A 92 -13.83 23.17 -7.82
CA ILE A 92 -12.86 22.26 -7.19
C ILE A 92 -13.02 20.84 -7.72
N TYR A 93 -14.26 20.32 -7.77
CA TYR A 93 -14.54 19.00 -8.28
C TYR A 93 -14.17 18.85 -9.77
N ARG A 94 -14.43 19.88 -10.59
CA ARG A 94 -13.97 19.93 -11.99
C ARG A 94 -12.45 19.80 -12.09
N LYS A 95 -11.68 20.59 -11.33
CA LYS A 95 -10.21 20.56 -11.33
C LYS A 95 -9.68 19.18 -10.89
N ARG A 96 -10.25 18.60 -9.84
CA ARG A 96 -9.90 17.25 -9.34
C ARG A 96 -10.16 16.18 -10.40
N MET A 97 -11.30 16.22 -11.09
CA MET A 97 -11.61 15.30 -12.19
C MET A 97 -10.59 15.41 -13.33
N ILE A 98 -10.19 16.63 -13.73
CA ILE A 98 -9.19 16.82 -14.80
C ILE A 98 -7.86 16.20 -14.40
N ARG A 99 -7.39 16.41 -13.17
CA ARG A 99 -6.15 15.81 -12.67
C ARG A 99 -6.21 14.28 -12.69
N LEU A 100 -7.31 13.69 -12.24
CA LEU A 100 -7.49 12.24 -12.27
C LEU A 100 -7.55 11.68 -13.70
N LYS A 101 -8.23 12.37 -14.64
CA LYS A 101 -8.23 12.00 -16.07
C LYS A 101 -6.83 12.05 -16.69
N LYS A 102 -6.01 13.03 -16.29
CA LYS A 102 -4.60 13.09 -16.69
C LYS A 102 -3.80 11.93 -16.10
N LYS A 103 -4.02 11.59 -14.81
CA LYS A 103 -3.38 10.44 -14.16
C LYS A 103 -3.77 9.12 -14.84
N THR A 104 -5.04 8.93 -15.21
CA THR A 104 -5.47 7.71 -15.94
C THR A 104 -4.80 7.56 -17.29
N ARG A 105 -4.48 8.66 -17.99
CA ARG A 105 -3.78 8.62 -19.30
C ARG A 105 -2.28 8.38 -19.18
N ARG A 106 -1.70 8.56 -17.98
CA ARG A 106 -0.27 8.31 -17.72
C ARG A 106 -0.01 6.89 -17.22
N VAL A 107 -1.03 6.25 -16.64
CA VAL A 107 -0.96 4.91 -16.05
C VAL A 107 -1.50 3.84 -17.03
N ALA A 108 -2.34 4.24 -17.99
CA ALA A 108 -2.75 3.41 -19.11
C ALA A 108 -1.76 3.56 -20.26
#